data_AF-A0A1Q9NHL0-F1
#
_entry.id   AF-A0A1Q9NHL0-F1
#
_cell.length_a   1.000
_cell.length_b   1.000
_cell.length_c   1.000
_cell.angle_alpha   90.00
_cell.angle_beta   90.00
_cell.angle_gamma   90.00
#
_symmetry.space_group_name_H-M   'P 1'
#
loop_
_entity.id
_entity.type
_entity.pdbx_description
1 polymer ?
#
loop_
_entity_poly.entity_id
_entity_poly.type
_entity_poly.pdbx_seq_one_letter_code
_entity_poly.pdbx_strand_id
1 'polypeptide(L)'
;MGIREYKYDNKDTGSGFHVEIDGDPEVITEMESFLKGAKSIIDDPFVITEFIRLLKLVKSDNLFNPYTDTCPVNDLVDSSLIRTDNLRKYLEQTRKAKILLIGEAPGHLGCRRTGLAFTDERHIKIANETFGVEFNRATKGGQNKEISALHVWEVLQEIKNIEDQPMVWNIIPFHPEDLKSKNYPLSNRTPNGKDYEACDKVIKYLMKNKKFDEIYAIGKQAQNKLTKMGFKVKYIRHPSMGGSNIFKKQLRIYLGLVSIPKPQKNKTRSMIGYESCIGINEQGESCGNGRRKNKKTCKFHKDQEPVVKSFIEPQKPLSHTPNLDDYF
;
A
#
# COMPACT_ATOMS: atom_id res chain seq x y z
N MET A 1 34.75 18.42 32.56
CA MET A 1 34.23 17.44 31.59
C MET A 1 35.38 16.98 30.72
N GLY A 2 35.64 15.68 30.69
CA GLY A 2 36.69 15.09 29.85
C GLY A 2 36.05 14.13 28.86
N ILE A 3 36.29 14.32 27.56
CA ILE A 3 35.96 13.34 26.54
C ILE A 3 37.22 12.48 26.36
N ARG A 4 37.15 11.19 26.70
CA ARG A 4 38.22 10.25 26.39
C ARG A 4 37.80 9.39 25.21
N GLU A 5 38.53 9.56 24.10
CA GLU A 5 38.42 8.67 22.96
C GLU A 5 39.41 7.52 23.13
N TYR A 6 38.89 6.30 23.22
CA TYR A 6 39.70 5.10 23.14
C TYR A 6 39.56 4.50 21.75
N LYS A 7 40.67 4.45 21.04
CA LYS A 7 40.77 3.77 19.75
C LYS A 7 41.07 2.30 20.03
N TYR A 8 40.20 1.41 19.57
CA TYR A 8 40.43 -0.03 19.68
C TYR A 8 40.41 -0.67 18.30
N ASP A 9 41.32 -1.63 18.13
CA ASP A 9 41.49 -2.41 16.91
C ASP A 9 41.13 -3.87 17.22
N ASN A 10 39.89 -4.26 16.90
CA ASN A 10 39.43 -5.64 17.01
C ASN A 10 39.69 -6.38 15.71
N LYS A 11 40.43 -7.50 15.76
CA LYS A 11 40.67 -8.32 14.57
C LYS A 11 39.41 -8.98 14.00
N ASP A 12 38.31 -9.04 14.77
CA ASP A 12 37.05 -9.67 14.36
C ASP A 12 35.92 -8.69 13.98
N THR A 13 35.96 -7.42 14.42
CA THR A 13 34.84 -6.45 14.24
C THR A 13 35.22 -5.15 13.54
N GLY A 14 36.51 -4.95 13.20
CA GLY A 14 37.02 -3.71 12.60
C GLY A 14 37.24 -2.58 13.63
N SER A 15 38.06 -1.60 13.24
CA SER A 15 38.46 -0.47 14.10
C SER A 15 37.25 0.41 14.46
N GLY A 16 37.05 0.67 15.76
CA GLY A 16 35.97 1.52 16.26
C GLY A 16 36.47 2.48 17.34
N PHE A 17 35.70 3.54 17.59
CA PHE A 17 35.96 4.51 18.65
C PHE A 17 34.97 4.26 19.79
N HIS A 18 35.49 4.09 21.01
CA HIS A 18 34.69 4.11 22.22
C HIS A 18 34.86 5.49 22.87
N VAL A 19 33.76 6.20 23.07
CA VAL A 19 33.75 7.51 23.72
C VAL A 19 33.22 7.33 25.12
N GLU A 20 34.09 7.48 26.11
CA GLU A 20 33.73 7.47 27.52
C GLU A 20 33.60 8.92 27.97
N ILE A 21 32.42 9.31 28.45
CA ILE A 21 32.12 10.69 28.85
C ILE A 21 32.12 10.75 30.38
N ASP A 22 33.16 11.35 30.96
CA ASP A 22 33.24 11.61 32.40
C ASP A 22 32.73 13.03 32.69
N GLY A 23 31.66 13.12 33.48
CA GLY A 23 31.00 14.38 33.83
C GLY A 23 29.79 14.20 34.73
N ASP A 24 29.16 15.33 35.08
CA ASP A 24 27.90 15.36 35.83
C ASP A 24 26.82 14.54 35.08
N PRO A 25 26.15 13.57 35.75
CA PRO A 25 25.12 12.74 35.15
C PRO A 25 24.00 13.52 34.43
N GLU A 26 23.67 14.71 34.93
CA GLU A 26 22.61 15.55 34.33
C GLU A 26 23.04 16.07 32.96
N VAL A 27 24.30 16.48 32.83
CA VAL A 27 24.87 16.99 31.56
C VAL A 27 25.12 15.85 30.57
N ILE A 28 25.51 14.66 31.05
CA ILE A 28 25.63 13.46 30.19
C ILE A 28 24.28 13.11 29.58
N THR A 29 23.21 13.11 30.38
CA THR A 29 21.85 12.81 29.93
C THR A 29 21.38 13.82 28.87
N GLU A 30 21.68 15.10 29.06
CA GLU A 30 21.36 16.16 28.09
C GLU A 30 22.13 15.98 26.77
N MET A 31 23.42 15.66 26.83
CA MET A 31 24.23 15.36 25.66
C MET A 31 23.77 14.10 24.92
N GLU A 32 23.45 13.03 25.63
CA GLU A 32 22.92 11.79 25.03
C GLU A 32 21.57 12.04 24.34
N SER A 33 20.69 12.84 24.96
CA SER A 33 19.43 13.28 24.37
C SER A 33 19.66 14.08 23.08
N PHE A 34 20.61 15.02 23.10
CA PHE A 34 20.99 15.81 21.93
C PHE A 34 21.56 14.94 20.80
N LEU A 35 22.51 14.04 21.11
CA LEU A 35 23.12 13.14 20.14
C LEU A 35 22.10 12.16 19.55
N LYS A 36 21.18 11.65 20.37
CA LYS A 36 20.07 10.81 19.93
C LYS A 36 19.11 11.58 19.01
N GLY A 37 18.83 12.85 19.32
CA GLY A 37 18.07 13.75 18.45
C GLY A 37 18.76 14.00 17.12
N ALA A 38 20.04 14.32 17.12
CA ALA A 38 20.84 14.54 15.91
C ALA A 38 20.93 13.27 15.05
N LYS A 39 21.17 12.11 15.66
CA LYS A 39 21.19 10.82 14.97
C LYS A 39 19.83 10.47 14.37
N SER A 40 18.73 10.73 15.08
CA SER A 40 17.38 10.53 14.54
C SER A 40 17.09 11.39 13.32
N ILE A 41 17.63 12.61 13.24
CA ILE A 41 17.47 13.50 12.07
C ILE A 41 18.31 13.01 10.88
N ILE A 42 19.49 12.46 11.15
CA ILE A 42 20.37 11.88 10.13
C ILE A 42 19.76 10.59 9.56
N ASP A 43 19.15 9.76 10.40
CA ASP A 43 18.59 8.46 10.02
C ASP A 43 17.21 8.56 9.35
N ASP A 44 16.40 9.58 9.67
CA ASP A 44 15.11 9.90 9.04
C ASP A 44 14.97 11.43 8.87
N PRO A 45 15.43 11.99 7.72
CA PRO A 45 15.37 13.42 7.45
C PRO A 45 13.97 13.91 7.03
N PHE A 46 12.90 13.13 7.21
CA PHE A 46 11.55 13.52 6.80
C PHE A 46 11.04 14.72 7.60
N VAL A 47 10.98 15.88 6.94
CA VAL A 47 10.37 17.10 7.48
C VAL A 47 8.92 17.21 7.03
N ILE A 48 7.98 17.16 7.98
CA ILE A 48 6.52 17.20 7.75
C ILE A 48 6.09 18.49 7.05
N THR A 49 6.59 19.64 7.51
CA THR A 49 6.22 20.95 6.96
C THR A 49 6.64 21.09 5.50
N GLU A 50 7.83 20.59 5.16
CA GLU A 50 8.33 20.54 3.78
C GLU A 50 7.50 19.59 2.91
N PHE A 51 7.14 18.42 3.43
CA PHE A 51 6.29 17.48 2.69
C PHE A 51 4.91 18.08 2.36
N ILE A 52 4.28 18.72 3.34
CA ILE A 52 3.01 19.43 3.15
C ILE A 52 3.18 20.59 2.15
N ARG A 53 4.29 21.33 2.22
CA ARG A 53 4.59 22.39 1.25
C ARG A 53 4.69 21.84 -0.17
N LEU A 54 5.40 20.73 -0.37
CA LEU A 54 5.51 20.06 -1.67
C LEU A 54 4.15 19.63 -2.19
N LEU A 55 3.29 19.06 -1.34
CA LEU A 55 1.92 18.69 -1.70
C LEU A 55 1.10 19.89 -2.20
N LYS A 56 1.20 21.04 -1.50
CA LYS A 56 0.47 22.26 -1.86
C LYS A 56 0.99 22.95 -3.12
N LEU A 57 2.25 22.71 -3.49
CA LEU A 57 2.87 23.27 -4.68
C LEU A 57 2.54 22.52 -5.96
N VAL A 58 1.99 21.30 -5.88
CA VAL A 58 1.59 20.57 -7.09
C VAL A 58 0.42 21.29 -7.75
N LYS A 59 0.61 21.61 -9.04
CA LYS A 59 -0.40 22.14 -9.94
C LYS A 59 -0.63 21.13 -11.05
N SER A 60 -1.88 20.82 -11.32
CA SER A 60 -2.28 19.90 -12.38
C SER A 60 -3.71 20.18 -12.80
N ASP A 61 -3.99 19.99 -14.09
CA ASP A 61 -5.34 19.99 -14.60
C ASP A 61 -6.04 18.68 -14.22
N ASN A 62 -7.31 18.75 -13.82
CA ASN A 62 -8.18 17.57 -13.56
C ASN A 62 -7.67 16.64 -12.45
N LEU A 63 -6.96 17.20 -11.48
CA LEU A 63 -6.42 16.48 -10.33
C LEU A 63 -6.67 17.31 -9.06
N PHE A 64 -7.81 17.04 -8.42
CA PHE A 64 -8.25 17.78 -7.25
C PHE A 64 -7.31 17.54 -6.06
N ASN A 65 -6.66 18.60 -5.62
CA ASN A 65 -5.68 18.59 -4.54
C ASN A 65 -6.38 18.85 -3.19
N PRO A 66 -6.47 17.84 -2.29
CA PRO A 66 -7.22 18.00 -1.04
C PRO A 66 -6.65 19.06 -0.09
N TYR A 67 -5.41 19.50 -0.32
CA TYR A 67 -4.69 20.40 0.56
C TYR A 67 -4.69 21.84 0.05
N THR A 68 -5.26 22.11 -1.14
CA THR A 68 -5.39 23.47 -1.71
C THR A 68 -6.77 23.76 -2.25
N ASP A 69 -7.47 22.77 -2.80
CA ASP A 69 -8.69 22.98 -3.57
C ASP A 69 -9.92 22.80 -2.69
N THR A 70 -11.00 23.54 -2.98
CA THR A 70 -12.26 23.46 -2.23
C THR A 70 -13.40 23.19 -3.20
N CYS A 71 -14.22 22.17 -2.92
CA CYS A 71 -15.40 21.85 -3.71
C CYS A 71 -16.61 22.69 -3.26
N PRO A 72 -17.14 23.62 -4.08
CA PRO A 72 -18.21 24.53 -3.63
C PRO A 72 -19.50 23.82 -3.21
N VAL A 73 -19.73 22.63 -3.76
CA VAL A 73 -20.92 21.82 -3.48
C VAL A 73 -20.77 21.10 -2.15
N ASN A 74 -19.69 20.35 -1.97
CA ASN A 74 -19.56 19.35 -0.92
C ASN A 74 -18.75 19.80 0.30
N ASP A 75 -17.90 20.80 0.14
CA ASP A 75 -16.91 21.16 1.16
C ASP A 75 -17.43 22.26 2.10
N LEU A 76 -16.88 22.30 3.31
CA LEU A 76 -16.92 23.48 4.18
C LEU A 76 -16.00 24.57 3.61
N VAL A 77 -16.18 25.81 4.08
CA VAL A 77 -15.42 26.97 3.58
C VAL A 77 -13.91 26.82 3.81
N ASP A 78 -13.51 26.20 4.92
CA ASP A 78 -12.14 25.97 5.36
C ASP A 78 -11.63 24.54 5.07
N SER A 79 -12.27 23.82 4.15
CA SER A 79 -12.03 22.38 3.94
C SER A 79 -10.58 22.00 3.65
N SER A 80 -9.85 22.82 2.88
CA SER A 80 -8.45 22.57 2.54
C SER A 80 -7.53 22.78 3.75
N LEU A 81 -7.85 23.72 4.63
CA LEU A 81 -7.16 23.94 5.90
C LEU A 81 -7.39 22.76 6.85
N ILE A 82 -8.64 22.32 6.99
CA ILE A 82 -9.01 21.16 7.81
C ILE A 82 -8.26 19.90 7.34
N ARG A 83 -8.28 19.61 6.03
CA ARG A 83 -7.57 18.43 5.47
C ARG A 83 -6.06 18.53 5.62
N THR A 84 -5.50 19.73 5.52
CA THR A 84 -4.07 19.95 5.79
C THR A 84 -3.74 19.67 7.25
N ASP A 85 -4.54 20.15 8.20
CA ASP A 85 -4.30 19.92 9.63
C ASP A 85 -4.47 18.44 9.99
N ASN A 86 -5.48 17.77 9.44
CA ASN A 86 -5.64 16.33 9.57
C ASN A 86 -4.41 15.58 9.08
N LEU A 87 -3.91 15.93 7.88
CA LEU A 87 -2.69 15.32 7.34
C LEU A 87 -1.49 15.57 8.25
N ARG A 88 -1.32 16.79 8.77
CA ARG A 88 -0.22 17.12 9.68
C ARG A 88 -0.26 16.23 10.92
N LYS A 89 -1.40 16.16 11.60
CA LYS A 89 -1.62 15.29 12.78
C LYS A 89 -1.34 13.83 12.43
N TYR A 90 -1.82 13.36 11.29
CA TYR A 90 -1.59 11.98 10.83
C TYR A 90 -0.10 11.67 10.61
N LEU A 91 0.64 12.58 9.98
CA LEU A 91 2.08 12.43 9.76
C LEU A 91 2.88 12.47 11.06
N GLU A 92 2.44 13.24 12.05
CA GLU A 92 3.02 13.26 13.40
C GLU A 92 2.83 11.90 14.09
N GLN A 93 1.63 11.32 14.04
CA GLN A 93 1.34 10.02 14.66
C GLN A 93 1.99 8.84 13.94
N THR A 94 2.21 8.95 12.62
CA THR A 94 2.89 7.91 11.82
C THR A 94 4.38 8.19 11.60
N ARG A 95 4.96 9.12 12.37
CA ARG A 95 6.36 9.52 12.20
C ARG A 95 7.34 8.36 12.38
N LYS A 96 7.05 7.42 13.28
CA LYS A 96 7.91 6.24 13.53
C LYS A 96 7.45 4.98 12.80
N ALA A 97 6.41 5.06 11.96
CA ALA A 97 5.89 3.91 11.25
C ALA A 97 6.98 3.26 10.37
N LYS A 98 7.24 1.98 10.63
CA LYS A 98 8.24 1.17 9.91
C LYS A 98 7.71 0.56 8.62
N ILE A 99 6.38 0.47 8.51
CA ILE A 99 5.69 -0.13 7.36
C ILE A 99 4.99 0.96 6.56
N LEU A 100 5.16 0.94 5.24
CA LEU A 100 4.37 1.73 4.30
C LEU A 100 3.38 0.85 3.53
N LEU A 101 2.09 1.13 3.67
CA LEU A 101 1.04 0.67 2.78
C LEU A 101 0.77 1.76 1.74
N ILE A 102 0.90 1.46 0.45
CA ILE A 102 0.81 2.48 -0.60
C ILE A 102 -0.09 2.05 -1.76
N GLY A 103 -1.14 2.84 -2.00
CA GLY A 103 -2.06 2.71 -3.14
C GLY A 103 -1.67 3.58 -4.33
N GLU A 104 -2.46 3.51 -5.41
CA GLU A 104 -2.23 4.30 -6.63
C GLU A 104 -2.70 5.75 -6.45
N ALA A 105 -4.00 5.94 -6.28
CA ALA A 105 -4.65 7.25 -6.17
C ALA A 105 -5.97 7.13 -5.39
N PRO A 106 -6.43 8.21 -4.74
CA PRO A 106 -7.67 8.21 -3.98
C PRO A 106 -8.93 8.27 -4.84
N GLY A 107 -10.02 7.67 -4.36
CA GLY A 107 -11.36 7.86 -4.89
C GLY A 107 -12.05 9.11 -4.33
N HIS A 108 -13.17 9.50 -4.95
CA HIS A 108 -13.92 10.71 -4.59
C HIS A 108 -14.60 10.65 -3.21
N LEU A 109 -14.82 9.47 -2.64
CA LEU A 109 -15.50 9.28 -1.35
C LEU A 109 -14.54 9.14 -0.15
N GLY A 110 -13.25 8.89 -0.39
CA GLY A 110 -12.25 8.71 0.65
C GLY A 110 -11.37 9.94 0.87
N CYS A 111 -10.07 9.77 0.65
CA CYS A 111 -9.03 10.79 0.89
C CYS A 111 -9.31 12.15 0.25
N ARG A 112 -10.01 12.21 -0.90
CA ARG A 112 -10.47 13.48 -1.50
C ARG A 112 -11.16 14.37 -0.45
N ARG A 113 -12.02 13.76 0.37
CA ARG A 113 -12.88 14.43 1.36
C ARG A 113 -12.20 14.57 2.73
N THR A 114 -11.35 13.63 3.12
CA THR A 114 -10.76 13.56 4.48
C THR A 114 -9.33 14.08 4.58
N GLY A 115 -8.61 14.12 3.45
CA GLY A 115 -7.17 14.40 3.39
C GLY A 115 -6.28 13.21 3.77
N LEU A 116 -6.86 12.06 4.14
CA LEU A 116 -6.17 10.88 4.65
C LEU A 116 -6.36 9.68 3.72
N ALA A 117 -5.27 9.03 3.34
CA ALA A 117 -5.29 7.87 2.45
C ALA A 117 -6.15 6.73 3.02
N PHE A 118 -6.95 6.08 2.16
CA PHE A 118 -7.86 4.99 2.53
C PHE A 118 -8.75 5.29 3.75
N THR A 119 -9.16 6.56 3.91
CA THR A 119 -10.03 6.99 5.02
C THR A 119 -11.19 7.79 4.46
N ASP A 120 -12.41 7.32 4.68
CA ASP A 120 -13.65 8.03 4.35
C ASP A 120 -14.23 8.73 5.59
N GLU A 121 -15.33 9.47 5.42
CA GLU A 121 -15.95 10.23 6.51
C GLU A 121 -16.46 9.33 7.65
N ARG A 122 -16.89 8.08 7.35
CA ARG A 122 -17.36 7.14 8.38
C ARG A 122 -16.24 6.61 9.26
N HIS A 123 -15.03 6.54 8.73
CA HIS A 123 -13.86 6.03 9.46
C HIS A 123 -13.09 7.13 10.21
N ILE A 124 -13.47 8.40 10.12
CA ILE A 124 -12.82 9.49 10.89
C ILE A 124 -12.82 9.19 12.38
N LYS A 125 -13.97 8.75 12.95
CA LYS A 125 -14.06 8.44 14.39
C LYS A 125 -13.10 7.30 14.78
N ILE A 126 -13.06 6.24 13.97
CA ILE A 126 -12.16 5.09 14.19
C ILE A 126 -10.70 5.55 14.08
N ALA A 127 -10.38 6.43 13.13
CA ALA A 127 -9.07 7.02 13.01
C ALA A 127 -8.69 7.86 14.24
N ASN A 128 -9.63 8.65 14.78
CA ASN A 128 -9.39 9.43 15.99
C ASN A 128 -9.01 8.53 17.18
N GLU A 129 -9.78 7.46 17.38
CA GLU A 129 -9.52 6.47 18.44
C GLU A 129 -8.19 5.74 18.22
N THR A 130 -7.88 5.37 16.97
CA THR A 130 -6.66 4.64 16.60
C THR A 130 -5.40 5.48 16.81
N PHE A 131 -5.44 6.76 16.41
CA PHE A 131 -4.28 7.65 16.44
C PHE A 131 -4.22 8.55 17.69
N GLY A 132 -5.24 8.51 18.55
CA GLY A 132 -5.29 9.32 19.79
C GLY A 132 -5.34 10.83 19.53
N VAL A 133 -5.80 11.26 18.35
CA VAL A 133 -5.87 12.66 17.92
C VAL A 133 -7.19 12.95 17.23
N GLU A 134 -7.64 14.20 17.28
CA GLU A 134 -8.89 14.60 16.62
C GLU A 134 -8.65 15.01 15.16
N PHE A 135 -9.13 14.19 14.23
CA PHE A 135 -9.33 14.54 12.82
C PHE A 135 -10.72 15.14 12.62
N ASN A 136 -10.75 16.26 11.92
CA ASN A 136 -11.95 17.06 11.71
C ASN A 136 -12.55 16.80 10.33
N ARG A 137 -13.88 16.86 10.24
CA ARG A 137 -14.59 16.72 8.96
C ARG A 137 -14.46 18.02 8.14
N ALA A 138 -14.08 17.89 6.87
CA ALA A 138 -13.89 19.02 5.95
C ALA A 138 -15.09 19.30 5.01
N THR A 139 -16.15 18.50 5.13
CA THR A 139 -17.26 18.39 4.17
C THR A 139 -18.62 18.48 4.84
N LYS A 140 -19.63 18.86 4.06
CA LYS A 140 -21.05 18.83 4.43
C LYS A 140 -21.56 17.38 4.39
N GLY A 141 -22.52 17.03 5.25
CA GLY A 141 -23.21 15.73 5.24
C GLY A 141 -22.50 14.57 5.96
N GLY A 142 -21.18 14.43 5.86
CA GLY A 142 -20.38 13.63 6.81
C GLY A 142 -20.54 12.11 6.85
N GLN A 143 -21.12 11.46 5.85
CA GLN A 143 -21.49 10.03 5.94
C GLN A 143 -21.12 9.19 4.72
N ASN A 144 -20.28 9.71 3.82
CA ASN A 144 -19.87 8.94 2.64
C ASN A 144 -18.97 7.77 3.01
N LYS A 145 -19.18 6.65 2.30
CA LYS A 145 -18.47 5.38 2.51
C LYS A 145 -17.67 5.02 1.27
N GLU A 146 -16.39 4.71 1.46
CA GLU A 146 -15.53 4.12 0.43
C GLU A 146 -15.25 2.65 0.78
N ILE A 147 -15.60 1.72 -0.12
CA ILE A 147 -15.42 0.28 0.11
C ILE A 147 -13.94 -0.09 0.36
N SER A 148 -13.00 0.56 -0.33
CA SER A 148 -11.57 0.32 -0.11
C SER A 148 -11.13 0.75 1.28
N ALA A 149 -11.59 1.91 1.76
CA ALA A 149 -11.33 2.39 3.12
C ALA A 149 -11.87 1.41 4.16
N LEU A 150 -13.12 0.96 4.00
CA LEU A 150 -13.72 -0.05 4.87
C LEU A 150 -12.81 -1.25 5.08
N HIS A 151 -12.34 -1.87 3.99
CA HIS A 151 -11.54 -3.10 4.09
C HIS A 151 -10.16 -2.88 4.71
N VAL A 152 -9.57 -1.69 4.52
CA VAL A 152 -8.31 -1.31 5.18
C VAL A 152 -8.54 -1.17 6.69
N TRP A 153 -9.56 -0.40 7.07
CA TRP A 153 -9.87 -0.14 8.48
C TRP A 153 -10.34 -1.38 9.24
N GLU A 154 -11.02 -2.32 8.58
CA GLU A 154 -11.34 -3.64 9.15
C GLU A 154 -10.11 -4.36 9.72
N VAL A 155 -8.92 -4.14 9.15
CA VAL A 155 -7.66 -4.74 9.60
C VAL A 155 -6.87 -3.80 10.50
N LEU A 156 -6.76 -2.51 10.17
CA LEU A 156 -5.93 -1.57 10.96
C LEU A 156 -6.41 -1.42 12.41
N GLN A 157 -7.71 -1.52 12.65
CA GLN A 157 -8.29 -1.47 14.01
C GLN A 157 -7.94 -2.71 14.88
N GLU A 158 -7.40 -3.77 14.28
CA GLU A 158 -6.93 -4.95 15.01
C GLU A 158 -5.60 -4.67 15.73
N ILE A 159 -4.80 -3.72 15.22
CA ILE A 159 -3.51 -3.32 15.78
C ILE A 159 -3.76 -2.47 17.03
N LYS A 160 -3.23 -2.91 18.17
CA LYS A 160 -3.47 -2.27 19.48
C LYS A 160 -2.48 -1.17 19.82
N ASN A 161 -1.24 -1.31 19.39
CA ASN A 161 -0.21 -0.31 19.66
C ASN A 161 -0.11 0.65 18.49
N ILE A 162 -0.14 1.95 18.79
CA ILE A 162 0.07 3.00 17.79
C ILE A 162 1.42 2.89 17.08
N GLU A 163 2.47 2.46 17.79
CA GLU A 163 3.82 2.30 17.22
C GLU A 163 3.92 1.17 16.18
N ASP A 164 2.95 0.24 16.16
CA ASP A 164 2.84 -0.84 15.19
C ASP A 164 1.95 -0.46 13.99
N GLN A 165 1.30 0.71 14.02
CA GLN A 165 0.47 1.18 12.92
C GLN A 165 1.33 1.50 11.69
N PRO A 166 0.94 1.05 10.49
CA PRO A 166 1.63 1.42 9.26
C PRO A 166 1.31 2.86 8.86
N MET A 167 2.22 3.48 8.13
CA MET A 167 1.86 4.65 7.32
C MET A 167 1.10 4.16 6.09
N VAL A 168 -0.02 4.80 5.79
CA VAL A 168 -0.90 4.51 4.65
C VAL A 168 -0.86 5.72 3.73
N TRP A 169 -0.57 5.50 2.45
CA TRP A 169 -0.35 6.57 1.50
C TRP A 169 -0.82 6.23 0.07
N ASN A 170 -0.76 7.20 -0.84
CA ASN A 170 -0.98 7.02 -2.27
C ASN A 170 0.19 7.60 -3.07
N ILE A 171 0.56 6.95 -4.18
CA ILE A 171 1.58 7.47 -5.10
C ILE A 171 1.16 8.85 -5.64
N ILE A 172 -0.11 8.98 -6.02
CA ILE A 172 -0.75 10.23 -6.37
C ILE A 172 -1.69 10.59 -5.21
N PRO A 173 -1.32 11.52 -4.32
CA PRO A 173 -2.10 11.87 -3.14
C PRO A 173 -3.29 12.80 -3.43
N PHE A 174 -3.65 12.94 -4.70
CA PHE A 174 -4.69 13.84 -5.19
C PHE A 174 -5.72 13.07 -6.01
N HIS A 175 -6.94 13.58 -6.07
CA HIS A 175 -8.04 12.84 -6.68
C HIS A 175 -8.15 13.13 -8.19
N PRO A 176 -7.93 12.14 -9.09
CA PRO A 176 -8.06 12.35 -10.52
C PRO A 176 -9.54 12.37 -10.90
N GLU A 177 -10.00 13.54 -11.33
CA GLU A 177 -11.40 13.78 -11.70
C GLU A 177 -11.58 13.67 -13.22
N ASP A 178 -12.78 13.26 -13.63
CA ASP A 178 -13.24 13.40 -15.01
C ASP A 178 -14.19 14.60 -15.08
N LEU A 179 -13.67 15.74 -15.56
CA LEU A 179 -14.44 16.99 -15.69
C LEU A 179 -15.58 16.90 -16.72
N LYS A 180 -15.56 15.92 -17.61
CA LYS A 180 -16.60 15.73 -18.64
C LYS A 180 -17.71 14.78 -18.16
N SER A 181 -17.54 14.17 -17.00
CA SER A 181 -18.51 13.23 -16.45
C SER A 181 -19.77 13.95 -15.98
N LYS A 182 -20.94 13.36 -16.26
CA LYS A 182 -22.22 13.81 -15.67
C LYS A 182 -22.23 13.73 -14.14
N ASN A 183 -21.33 12.93 -13.56
CA ASN A 183 -21.21 12.76 -12.12
C ASN A 183 -20.21 13.75 -11.50
N TYR A 184 -19.60 14.67 -12.25
CA TYR A 184 -18.73 15.70 -11.70
C TYR A 184 -19.48 16.55 -10.64
N PRO A 185 -18.89 16.85 -9.47
CA PRO A 185 -17.50 16.63 -9.06
C PRO A 185 -17.22 15.29 -8.33
N LEU A 186 -18.12 14.31 -8.43
CA LEU A 186 -18.02 12.96 -7.84
C LEU A 186 -17.74 11.90 -8.91
N SER A 187 -16.76 12.16 -9.78
CA SER A 187 -16.33 11.23 -10.83
C SER A 187 -14.96 10.65 -10.50
N ASN A 188 -14.72 9.38 -10.85
CA ASN A 188 -13.39 8.79 -10.77
C ASN A 188 -12.79 8.67 -12.17
N ARG A 189 -11.51 9.02 -12.30
CA ARG A 189 -10.70 8.75 -13.49
C ARG A 189 -9.45 7.97 -13.09
N THR A 190 -9.01 7.05 -13.93
CA THR A 190 -7.69 6.41 -13.77
C THR A 190 -6.58 7.46 -13.96
N PRO A 191 -5.56 7.50 -13.09
CA PRO A 191 -4.40 8.36 -13.30
C PRO A 191 -3.72 8.15 -14.65
N ASN A 192 -3.25 9.23 -15.25
CA ASN A 192 -2.49 9.24 -16.49
C ASN A 192 -1.04 9.65 -16.23
N GLY A 193 -0.19 9.61 -17.27
CA GLY A 193 1.24 9.95 -17.17
C GLY A 193 1.52 11.33 -16.55
N LYS A 194 0.75 12.36 -16.91
CA LYS A 194 0.90 13.72 -16.37
C LYS A 194 0.57 13.80 -14.88
N ASP A 195 -0.43 13.06 -14.42
CA ASP A 195 -0.77 13.00 -12.99
C ASP A 195 0.42 12.45 -12.17
N TYR A 196 1.08 11.42 -12.70
CA TYR A 196 2.30 10.87 -12.10
C TYR A 196 3.49 11.83 -12.15
N GLU A 197 3.71 12.50 -13.27
CA GLU A 197 4.78 13.50 -13.43
C GLU A 197 4.61 14.66 -12.45
N ALA A 198 3.38 15.15 -12.29
CA ALA A 198 3.04 16.23 -11.35
C ALA A 198 3.35 15.84 -9.89
N CYS A 199 3.17 14.56 -9.54
CA CYS A 199 3.37 14.05 -8.17
C CYS A 199 4.77 13.45 -7.92
N ASP A 200 5.61 13.33 -8.95
CA ASP A 200 6.89 12.60 -8.89
C ASP A 200 7.81 13.13 -7.78
N LYS A 201 7.89 14.46 -7.63
CA LYS A 201 8.67 15.10 -6.56
C LYS A 201 8.18 14.75 -5.16
N VAL A 202 6.86 14.67 -4.98
CA VAL A 202 6.23 14.36 -3.68
C VAL A 202 6.57 12.94 -3.27
N ILE A 203 6.33 11.95 -4.14
CA ILE A 203 6.59 10.55 -3.79
C ILE A 203 8.09 10.29 -3.62
N LYS A 204 8.95 10.88 -4.45
CA LYS A 204 10.41 10.77 -4.27
C LYS A 204 10.88 11.37 -2.95
N TYR A 205 10.31 12.51 -2.53
CA TYR A 205 10.64 13.09 -1.24
C TYR A 205 10.27 12.15 -0.08
N LEU A 206 9.05 11.60 -0.09
CA LEU A 206 8.63 10.65 0.96
C LEU A 206 9.57 9.44 1.01
N MET A 207 9.80 8.79 -0.13
CA MET A 207 10.58 7.56 -0.19
C MET A 207 12.07 7.74 0.08
N LYS A 208 12.62 8.94 -0.17
CA LYS A 208 14.04 9.25 0.10
C LYS A 208 14.27 9.68 1.55
N ASN A 209 13.33 10.41 2.14
CA ASN A 209 13.55 11.05 3.42
C ASN A 209 12.92 10.31 4.60
N LYS A 210 11.97 9.41 4.37
CA LYS A 210 11.37 8.58 5.42
C LYS A 210 11.83 7.13 5.29
N LYS A 211 12.31 6.55 6.37
CA LYS A 211 12.78 5.16 6.37
C LYS A 211 11.62 4.20 6.63
N PHE A 212 11.47 3.23 5.74
CA PHE A 212 10.55 2.10 5.91
C PHE A 212 11.32 0.80 5.83
N ASP A 213 11.07 -0.10 6.78
CA ASP A 213 11.62 -1.45 6.77
C ASP A 213 10.92 -2.31 5.70
N GLU A 214 9.62 -2.07 5.51
CA GLU A 214 8.80 -2.81 4.56
C GLU A 214 7.82 -1.88 3.82
N ILE A 215 7.70 -2.08 2.51
CA ILE A 215 6.79 -1.33 1.64
C ILE A 215 5.86 -2.31 0.93
N TYR A 216 4.56 -2.13 1.12
CA TYR A 216 3.51 -2.94 0.53
C TYR A 216 2.67 -2.11 -0.43
N ALA A 217 2.72 -2.47 -1.71
CA ALA A 217 1.92 -1.85 -2.75
C ALA A 217 0.53 -2.50 -2.82
N ILE A 218 -0.51 -1.70 -2.60
CA ILE A 218 -1.91 -2.12 -2.69
C ILE A 218 -2.36 -2.01 -4.15
N GLY A 219 -2.45 -3.16 -4.83
CA GLY A 219 -2.84 -3.25 -6.23
C GLY A 219 -1.67 -3.27 -7.21
N LYS A 220 -1.94 -3.81 -8.41
CA LYS A 220 -0.89 -4.09 -9.41
C LYS A 220 -0.29 -2.81 -10.01
N GLN A 221 -1.12 -1.77 -10.16
CA GLN A 221 -0.70 -0.47 -10.68
C GLN A 221 0.34 0.19 -9.75
N ALA A 222 0.03 0.26 -8.45
CA ALA A 222 0.95 0.77 -7.44
C ALA A 222 2.27 -0.03 -7.42
N GLN A 223 2.19 -1.37 -7.45
CA GLN A 223 3.36 -2.23 -7.51
C GLN A 223 4.23 -1.91 -8.73
N ASN A 224 3.63 -1.94 -9.92
CA ASN A 224 4.34 -1.74 -11.17
C ASN A 224 5.02 -0.36 -11.21
N LYS A 225 4.35 0.69 -10.73
CA LYS A 225 4.90 2.05 -10.72
C LYS A 225 6.08 2.16 -9.75
N LEU A 226 5.95 1.68 -8.51
CA LEU A 226 7.01 1.74 -7.51
C LEU A 226 8.23 0.90 -7.91
N THR A 227 8.01 -0.29 -8.50
CA THR A 227 9.10 -1.11 -9.04
C THR A 227 9.84 -0.40 -10.18
N LYS A 228 9.12 0.27 -11.10
CA LYS A 228 9.74 1.08 -12.16
C LYS A 228 10.55 2.27 -11.62
N MET A 229 10.18 2.78 -10.44
CA MET A 229 10.95 3.81 -9.74
C MET A 229 12.16 3.26 -8.98
N GLY A 230 12.39 1.95 -9.01
CA GLY A 230 13.53 1.29 -8.35
C GLY A 230 13.28 0.85 -6.91
N PHE A 231 12.04 0.95 -6.40
CA PHE A 231 11.73 0.54 -5.03
C PHE A 231 11.41 -0.95 -4.95
N LYS A 232 11.97 -1.61 -3.93
CA LYS A 232 11.62 -2.98 -3.55
C LYS A 232 10.31 -2.95 -2.78
N VAL A 233 9.24 -3.48 -3.39
CA VAL A 233 7.89 -3.48 -2.81
C VAL A 233 7.25 -4.86 -2.88
N LYS A 234 6.48 -5.21 -1.85
CA LYS A 234 5.65 -6.43 -1.81
C LYS A 234 4.24 -6.12 -2.28
N TYR A 235 3.61 -7.03 -3.01
CA TYR A 235 2.27 -6.84 -3.53
C TYR A 235 1.19 -7.29 -2.55
N ILE A 236 0.16 -6.45 -2.37
CA ILE A 236 -1.12 -6.80 -1.76
C ILE A 236 -2.21 -6.68 -2.84
N ARG A 237 -3.09 -7.68 -2.95
CA ARG A 237 -4.27 -7.62 -3.82
C ARG A 237 -5.16 -6.47 -3.39
N HIS A 238 -5.51 -5.56 -4.31
CA HIS A 238 -6.42 -4.45 -4.02
C HIS A 238 -7.79 -4.97 -3.50
N PRO A 239 -8.45 -4.30 -2.52
CA PRO A 239 -9.71 -4.78 -1.95
C PRO A 239 -10.89 -4.78 -2.93
N SER A 240 -10.87 -3.94 -3.97
CA SER A 240 -11.92 -3.88 -5.00
C SER A 240 -12.05 -5.14 -5.88
N MET A 241 -13.19 -5.24 -6.58
CA MET A 241 -13.50 -6.30 -7.55
C MET A 241 -13.41 -7.70 -6.94
N GLY A 242 -14.10 -7.92 -5.82
CA GLY A 242 -14.12 -9.20 -5.08
C GLY A 242 -12.80 -9.55 -4.36
N GLY A 243 -11.82 -8.63 -4.33
CA GLY A 243 -10.49 -8.87 -3.77
C GLY A 243 -10.39 -8.76 -2.24
N SER A 244 -11.46 -8.37 -1.55
CA SER A 244 -11.44 -7.97 -0.14
C SER A 244 -10.95 -9.06 0.82
N ASN A 245 -11.39 -10.31 0.64
CA ASN A 245 -10.95 -11.42 1.50
C ASN A 245 -9.45 -11.72 1.36
N ILE A 246 -8.94 -11.66 0.12
CA ILE A 246 -7.51 -11.87 -0.16
C ILE A 246 -6.70 -10.70 0.39
N PHE A 247 -7.16 -9.45 0.16
CA PHE A 247 -6.57 -8.23 0.71
C PHE A 247 -6.39 -8.35 2.23
N LYS A 248 -7.49 -8.61 2.96
CA LYS A 248 -7.48 -8.68 4.42
C LYS A 248 -6.54 -9.79 4.93
N LYS A 249 -6.56 -10.96 4.30
CA LYS A 249 -5.67 -12.07 4.67
C LYS A 249 -4.20 -11.71 4.48
N GLN A 250 -3.83 -11.15 3.33
CA GLN A 250 -2.45 -10.73 3.05
C GLN A 250 -2.01 -9.64 4.01
N LEU A 251 -2.86 -8.63 4.25
CA LEU A 251 -2.54 -7.53 5.13
C LEU A 251 -2.31 -8.00 6.56
N ARG A 252 -3.17 -8.87 7.12
CA ARG A 252 -2.94 -9.45 8.46
C ARG A 252 -1.63 -10.21 8.56
N ILE A 253 -1.26 -10.99 7.53
CA ILE A 253 0.02 -11.72 7.50
C ILE A 253 1.19 -10.73 7.51
N TYR A 254 1.13 -9.69 6.67
CA TYR A 254 2.21 -8.72 6.53
C TYR A 254 2.36 -7.79 7.73
N LEU A 255 1.28 -7.53 8.45
CA LEU A 255 1.31 -6.80 9.72
C LEU A 255 1.60 -7.70 10.93
N GLY A 256 1.86 -9.00 10.73
CA GLY A 256 2.17 -9.94 11.82
C GLY A 256 0.99 -10.27 12.73
N LEU A 257 -0.25 -9.92 12.35
CA LEU A 257 -1.48 -10.17 13.11
C LEU A 257 -1.90 -11.65 13.08
N VAL A 258 -1.43 -12.40 12.08
CA VAL A 258 -1.67 -13.84 11.94
C VAL A 258 -0.38 -14.52 11.54
N SER A 259 -0.07 -15.64 12.20
CA SER A 259 1.08 -16.47 11.84
C SER A 259 0.85 -17.18 10.50
N ILE A 260 1.88 -17.22 9.65
CA ILE A 260 1.82 -18.01 8.41
C ILE A 260 1.76 -19.48 8.81
N PRO A 261 0.74 -20.25 8.40
CA PRO A 261 0.73 -21.69 8.65
C PRO A 261 1.99 -22.29 8.03
N LYS A 262 2.84 -22.92 8.83
CA LYS A 262 3.96 -23.70 8.31
C LYS A 262 3.37 -24.75 7.35
N PRO A 263 3.95 -24.97 6.16
CA PRO A 263 3.48 -26.04 5.29
C PRO A 263 3.52 -27.34 6.07
N GLN A 264 2.34 -27.93 6.29
CA GLN A 264 2.25 -29.25 6.90
C GLN A 264 2.97 -30.20 5.95
N LYS A 265 4.02 -30.87 6.44
CA LYS A 265 4.56 -32.06 5.77
C LYS A 265 3.43 -33.08 5.75
N ASN A 266 2.66 -33.10 4.67
CA ASN A 266 1.72 -34.19 4.44
C ASN A 266 2.55 -35.47 4.45
N LYS A 267 2.31 -36.34 5.44
CA LYS A 267 2.75 -37.72 5.39
C LYS A 267 2.21 -38.27 4.08
N THR A 268 3.12 -38.53 3.14
CA THR A 268 2.84 -39.24 1.91
C THR A 268 2.14 -40.54 2.29
N ARG A 269 0.83 -40.62 2.06
CA ARG A 269 0.12 -41.88 2.03
C ARG A 269 0.64 -42.56 0.77
N SER A 270 1.41 -43.64 0.93
CA SER A 270 1.88 -44.45 -0.18
C SER A 270 0.67 -44.89 -1.00
N MET A 271 0.46 -44.27 -2.16
CA MET A 271 -0.27 -44.90 -3.24
C MET A 271 0.74 -45.34 -4.27
N ILE A 272 0.69 -46.64 -4.49
CA ILE A 272 1.48 -47.45 -5.39
C ILE A 272 1.38 -46.87 -6.81
N GLY A 273 2.54 -46.74 -7.45
CA GLY A 273 2.78 -46.90 -8.88
C GLY A 273 2.09 -45.90 -9.81
N TYR A 274 2.87 -44.98 -10.38
CA TYR A 274 3.07 -44.82 -11.82
C TYR A 274 4.26 -43.88 -12.01
N GLU A 275 5.42 -44.47 -12.32
CA GLU A 275 6.59 -43.72 -12.77
C GLU A 275 6.29 -43.14 -14.16
N SER A 276 6.51 -41.83 -14.32
CA SER A 276 6.94 -41.31 -15.61
C SER A 276 8.04 -40.29 -15.36
N CYS A 277 9.25 -40.70 -15.73
CA CYS A 277 10.45 -39.89 -15.78
C CYS A 277 10.27 -38.79 -16.82
N ILE A 278 10.49 -37.53 -16.46
CA ILE A 278 10.98 -36.52 -17.39
C ILE A 278 12.11 -35.77 -16.69
N GLY A 279 13.34 -36.22 -17.00
CA GLY A 279 14.57 -35.54 -16.65
C GLY A 279 14.73 -34.25 -17.42
N ILE A 280 15.18 -33.23 -16.71
CA ILE A 280 15.71 -31.97 -17.20
C ILE A 280 17.15 -32.21 -17.65
N ASN A 281 17.52 -31.80 -18.86
CA ASN A 281 18.92 -31.57 -19.21
C ASN A 281 19.12 -30.07 -19.47
N GLU A 282 19.87 -29.44 -18.58
CA GLU A 282 20.55 -28.17 -18.82
C GLU A 282 21.90 -28.46 -19.51
N GLN A 283 22.13 -27.73 -20.61
CA GLN A 283 23.43 -27.38 -21.21
C GLN A 283 24.29 -28.51 -21.79
N GLY A 284 24.55 -28.41 -23.09
CA GLY A 284 25.67 -29.11 -23.72
C GLY A 284 25.52 -29.29 -25.23
N GLU A 285 26.00 -28.30 -25.97
CA GLU A 285 26.55 -28.45 -27.33
C GLU A 285 25.62 -28.51 -28.57
N SER A 286 26.19 -27.91 -29.62
CA SER A 286 25.63 -27.59 -30.92
C SER A 286 25.62 -28.78 -31.88
N CYS A 287 24.59 -28.85 -32.73
CA CYS A 287 24.61 -29.42 -34.09
C CYS A 287 23.31 -28.96 -34.76
N GLY A 288 23.24 -28.42 -35.97
CA GLY A 288 23.91 -28.84 -37.19
C GLY A 288 22.81 -29.16 -38.22
N ASN A 289 22.84 -28.48 -39.37
CA ASN A 289 21.91 -28.65 -40.49
C ASN A 289 21.66 -30.11 -40.87
N GLY A 290 20.41 -30.48 -41.22
CA GLY A 290 20.11 -31.79 -41.79
C GLY A 290 18.68 -31.96 -42.31
N ARG A 291 18.52 -31.87 -43.62
CA ARG A 291 17.28 -32.03 -44.41
C ARG A 291 16.89 -33.51 -44.60
N ARG A 292 15.58 -33.73 -44.87
CA ARG A 292 14.91 -34.87 -45.58
C ARG A 292 14.77 -36.17 -44.76
N LYS A 293 13.76 -37.04 -44.90
CA LYS A 293 12.54 -37.29 -45.71
C LYS A 293 11.83 -38.45 -44.94
N ASN A 294 10.53 -38.62 -44.83
CA ASN A 294 9.66 -39.13 -45.90
C ASN A 294 8.21 -39.26 -45.40
N LYS A 295 7.29 -39.02 -46.34
CA LYS A 295 5.84 -39.20 -46.28
C LYS A 295 5.44 -40.66 -46.02
N LYS A 296 4.34 -40.87 -45.28
CA LYS A 296 3.23 -41.73 -45.70
C LYS A 296 1.90 -41.16 -45.17
N THR A 297 0.97 -41.08 -46.10
CA THR A 297 -0.33 -40.40 -46.05
C THR A 297 -1.45 -41.29 -45.50
N CYS A 298 -2.39 -40.59 -44.84
CA CYS A 298 -3.77 -40.86 -44.44
C CYS A 298 -4.49 -42.14 -44.89
N LYS A 299 -5.27 -42.71 -43.96
CA LYS A 299 -6.66 -43.11 -44.22
C LYS A 299 -7.54 -42.74 -43.02
N PHE A 300 -8.61 -42.01 -43.31
CA PHE A 300 -9.75 -41.76 -42.44
C PHE A 300 -10.61 -43.02 -42.31
N HIS A 301 -11.12 -43.30 -41.12
CA HIS A 301 -12.45 -43.85 -40.93
C HIS A 301 -13.17 -43.03 -39.86
N LYS A 302 -14.38 -42.59 -40.23
CA LYS A 302 -15.37 -41.99 -39.36
C LYS A 302 -15.81 -43.00 -38.29
N ASP A 303 -16.17 -42.46 -37.14
CA ASP A 303 -17.25 -42.86 -36.24
C ASP A 303 -16.78 -42.88 -34.78
N GLN A 304 -17.45 -42.04 -33.98
CA GLN A 304 -17.58 -41.96 -32.52
C GLN A 304 -17.33 -40.55 -32.00
N GLU A 305 -18.44 -39.79 -31.88
CA GLU A 305 -18.55 -38.60 -31.05
C GLU A 305 -18.29 -38.96 -29.58
N PRO A 306 -17.50 -38.17 -28.82
CA PRO A 306 -17.51 -38.26 -27.37
C PRO A 306 -18.64 -37.39 -26.79
N VAL A 307 -19.57 -38.07 -26.14
CA VAL A 307 -20.68 -37.55 -25.33
C VAL A 307 -20.17 -36.56 -24.27
N VAL A 308 -20.59 -35.30 -24.37
CA VAL A 308 -20.46 -34.30 -23.31
C VAL A 308 -21.60 -34.53 -22.30
N LYS A 309 -21.30 -35.13 -21.15
CA LYS A 309 -22.24 -35.18 -20.02
C LYS A 309 -22.19 -33.86 -19.26
N SER A 310 -23.20 -33.02 -19.52
CA SER A 310 -23.61 -31.88 -18.72
C SER A 310 -24.19 -32.34 -17.37
N PHE A 311 -23.60 -31.90 -16.26
CA PHE A 311 -24.30 -31.84 -14.97
C PHE A 311 -24.73 -30.38 -14.76
N ILE A 312 -25.96 -30.07 -15.15
CA ILE A 312 -26.68 -28.86 -14.78
C ILE A 312 -27.78 -29.33 -13.83
N GLU A 313 -27.65 -29.01 -12.54
CA GLU A 313 -28.78 -29.05 -11.61
C GLU A 313 -29.61 -27.76 -11.76
N PRO A 314 -30.94 -27.85 -11.86
CA PRO A 314 -31.79 -26.67 -11.95
C PRO A 314 -32.05 -26.07 -10.56
N GLN A 315 -31.50 -24.88 -10.29
CA GLN A 315 -31.99 -24.06 -9.16
C GLN A 315 -33.23 -23.28 -9.58
N LYS A 316 -34.29 -23.42 -8.76
CA LYS A 316 -35.56 -22.67 -8.86
C LYS A 316 -35.32 -21.15 -8.75
N PRO A 317 -36.11 -20.32 -9.44
CA PRO A 317 -36.01 -18.87 -9.34
C PRO A 317 -36.53 -18.36 -8.00
N LEU A 318 -35.66 -17.71 -7.22
CA LEU A 318 -36.06 -16.87 -6.09
C LEU A 318 -36.35 -15.46 -6.61
N SER A 319 -37.65 -15.17 -6.74
CA SER A 319 -38.18 -13.83 -6.93
C SER A 319 -38.11 -13.05 -5.62
N HIS A 320 -37.11 -12.19 -5.45
CA HIS A 320 -37.20 -11.02 -4.58
C HIS A 320 -36.28 -9.90 -5.09
N THR A 321 -36.88 -8.92 -5.76
CA THR A 321 -36.32 -7.62 -6.05
C THR A 321 -36.13 -6.85 -4.74
N PRO A 322 -34.93 -6.35 -4.39
CA PRO A 322 -34.79 -5.35 -3.33
C PRO A 322 -35.37 -4.04 -3.82
N ASN A 323 -36.28 -3.47 -3.04
CA ASN A 323 -36.90 -2.18 -3.31
C ASN A 323 -35.86 -1.05 -3.17
N LEU A 324 -35.94 -0.06 -4.05
CA LEU A 324 -34.97 1.05 -4.17
C LEU A 324 -35.21 2.19 -3.16
N ASP A 325 -36.05 1.97 -2.15
CA ASP A 325 -36.44 2.99 -1.16
C ASP A 325 -35.73 2.86 0.20
N ASP A 326 -34.84 1.87 0.39
CA ASP A 326 -34.09 1.69 1.66
C ASP A 326 -32.79 2.52 1.76
N TYR A 327 -32.62 3.56 0.91
CA TYR A 327 -31.43 4.42 0.90
C TYR A 327 -31.74 5.93 0.84
N PHE A 328 -32.78 6.39 1.54
CA PHE A 328 -33.00 7.81 1.80
C PHE A 328 -32.87 8.17 3.28
#